data_AF-A0AAE5EW10-F1
#
_entry.id   AF-A0AAE5EW10-F1
#
_cell.length_a   1.000
_cell.length_b   1.000
_cell.length_c   1.000
_cell.angle_alpha   90.00
_cell.angle_beta   90.00
_cell.angle_gamma   90.00
#
_symmetry.space_group_name_H-M   'P 1'
#
loop_
_entity.id
_entity.type
_entity.pdbx_description
1 polymer ?
#
loop_
_entity_poly.entity_id
_entity_poly.type
_entity_poly.pdbx_seq_one_letter_code
_entity_poly.pdbx_strand_id
1 'polypeptide(L)'
;MQYSTKWLLPLWLIVFSALAGQSLDLTVVALTYGDSVISADIGPDSRFKVSNRNDTDHIEFSGTVTKTSHDYLVDVRVVVDKIASYGRREINTTMLVENEQVDAPLVIGGVNEEVFSLTLRR
;
A
#
# COMPACT_ATOMS: atom_id res chain seq x y z
N MET A 1 0.88 -73.16 0.67
CA MET A 1 0.68 -71.82 0.07
C MET A 1 0.16 -70.91 1.18
N GLN A 2 0.92 -69.88 1.55
CA GLN A 2 0.59 -68.99 2.67
C GLN A 2 0.83 -67.56 2.18
N TYR A 3 -0.24 -66.81 1.93
CA TYR A 3 -0.16 -65.43 1.47
C TYR A 3 -0.37 -64.51 2.68
N SER A 4 0.72 -63.94 3.19
CA SER A 4 0.70 -62.90 4.21
C SER A 4 0.45 -61.56 3.53
N THR A 5 -0.77 -61.03 3.64
CA THR A 5 -1.16 -59.74 3.06
C THR A 5 -0.77 -58.63 4.04
N LYS A 6 0.26 -57.85 3.68
CA LYS A 6 0.67 -56.63 4.40
C LYS A 6 -0.21 -55.47 3.94
N TRP A 7 -1.03 -54.94 4.84
CA TRP A 7 -1.81 -53.72 4.62
C TRP A 7 -0.88 -52.50 4.66
N LEU A 8 -0.72 -51.82 3.53
CA LEU A 8 -0.04 -50.53 3.42
C LEU A 8 -1.10 -49.43 3.34
N LEU A 9 -1.23 -48.64 4.40
CA LEU A 9 -2.09 -47.45 4.43
C LEU A 9 -1.39 -46.31 3.64
N PRO A 10 -2.09 -45.63 2.70
CA PRO A 10 -1.51 -44.48 2.01
C PRO A 10 -1.49 -43.27 2.94
N LEU A 11 -0.28 -42.80 3.26
CA LEU A 11 -0.02 -41.58 4.01
C LEU A 11 -0.37 -40.37 3.13
N TRP A 12 -1.44 -39.64 3.45
CA TRP A 12 -1.81 -38.41 2.74
C TRP A 12 -0.82 -37.30 3.13
N LEU A 13 0.12 -37.00 2.24
CA LEU A 13 0.99 -35.85 2.35
C LEU A 13 0.19 -34.59 1.98
N ILE A 14 -0.26 -33.85 3.00
CA ILE A 14 -0.75 -32.48 2.80
C ILE A 14 0.50 -31.61 2.56
N VAL A 15 0.80 -31.34 1.29
CA VAL A 15 1.82 -30.36 0.91
C VAL A 15 1.24 -28.98 1.15
N PHE A 16 1.73 -28.29 2.19
CA PHE A 16 1.50 -26.85 2.36
C PHE A 16 2.31 -26.14 1.26
N SER A 17 1.66 -25.71 0.19
CA SER A 17 2.27 -24.80 -0.77
C SER A 17 2.52 -23.48 -0.05
N ALA A 18 3.79 -23.09 0.07
CA ALA A 18 4.17 -21.78 0.53
C ALA A 18 3.37 -20.73 -0.24
N LEU A 19 2.67 -19.83 0.47
CA LEU A 19 2.06 -18.65 -0.12
C LEU A 19 3.21 -17.83 -0.73
N ALA A 20 3.41 -17.95 -2.04
CA ALA A 20 4.29 -17.06 -2.77
C ALA A 20 3.69 -15.65 -2.59
N GLY A 21 4.38 -14.79 -1.84
CA GLY A 21 3.99 -13.39 -1.74
C GLY A 21 3.87 -12.83 -3.15
N GLN A 22 2.69 -12.33 -3.51
CA GLN A 22 2.47 -11.78 -4.84
C GLN A 22 3.45 -10.62 -5.03
N SER A 23 4.36 -10.76 -6.00
CA SER A 23 5.34 -9.71 -6.28
C SER A 23 4.60 -8.45 -6.75
N LEU A 24 4.87 -7.35 -6.06
CA LEU A 24 4.35 -6.04 -6.40
C LEU A 24 5.09 -5.51 -7.63
N ASP A 25 4.34 -5.11 -8.65
CA ASP A 25 4.86 -4.49 -9.88
C ASP A 25 4.82 -2.96 -9.83
N LEU A 26 4.48 -2.39 -8.65
CA LEU A 26 4.55 -0.96 -8.39
C LEU A 26 5.85 -0.65 -7.64
N THR A 27 6.46 0.47 -7.98
CA THR A 27 7.72 0.92 -7.37
C THR A 27 7.56 2.17 -6.53
N VAL A 28 6.56 3.01 -6.83
CA VAL A 28 6.40 4.33 -6.20
C VAL A 28 4.94 4.63 -5.87
N VAL A 29 4.75 5.33 -4.76
CA VAL A 29 3.49 6.02 -4.42
C VAL A 29 3.73 7.51 -4.35
N ALA A 30 2.91 8.30 -5.06
CA ALA A 30 2.94 9.75 -4.99
C ALA A 30 1.68 10.30 -4.30
N LEU A 31 1.88 11.26 -3.40
CA LEU A 31 0.85 12.09 -2.80
C LEU A 31 0.87 13.46 -3.46
N THR A 32 -0.27 13.91 -3.95
CA THR A 32 -0.51 15.30 -4.36
C THR A 32 -1.39 15.98 -3.32
N TYR A 33 -0.98 17.18 -2.90
CA TYR A 33 -1.69 17.98 -1.90
C TYR A 33 -1.42 19.47 -2.16
N GLY A 34 -2.48 20.22 -2.45
CA GLY A 34 -2.34 21.60 -2.96
C GLY A 34 -1.44 21.59 -4.21
N ASP A 35 -0.41 22.45 -4.21
CA ASP A 35 0.60 22.52 -5.28
C ASP A 35 1.82 21.61 -5.04
N SER A 36 1.81 20.83 -3.96
CA SER A 36 2.92 19.97 -3.57
C SER A 36 2.73 18.53 -4.04
N VAL A 37 3.82 17.91 -4.48
CA VAL A 37 3.89 16.48 -4.77
C VAL A 37 5.03 15.86 -3.96
N ILE A 38 4.73 14.77 -3.27
CA ILE A 38 5.68 13.97 -2.50
C ILE A 38 5.60 12.54 -2.97
N SER A 39 6.74 11.89 -3.16
CA SER A 39 6.81 10.50 -3.57
C SER A 39 7.59 9.66 -2.57
N ALA A 40 7.22 8.39 -2.46
CA ALA A 40 7.92 7.40 -1.67
C ALA A 40 8.07 6.11 -2.49
N ASP A 41 9.25 5.50 -2.41
CA ASP A 41 9.47 4.17 -2.97
C ASP A 41 8.70 3.13 -2.12
N ILE A 42 8.14 2.14 -2.79
CA ILE A 42 7.53 0.97 -2.16
C ILE A 42 8.63 -0.02 -1.81
N GLY A 43 8.82 -0.27 -0.53
CA GLY A 43 9.80 -1.22 -0.02
C GLY A 43 9.45 -2.68 -0.36
N PRO A 44 10.40 -3.62 -0.15
CA PRO A 44 10.18 -5.04 -0.39
C PRO A 44 9.12 -5.66 0.54
N ASP A 45 8.82 -5.00 1.66
CA ASP A 45 7.73 -5.35 2.59
C ASP A 45 6.39 -4.72 2.19
N SER A 46 6.32 -4.13 0.98
CA SER A 46 5.17 -3.42 0.43
C SER A 46 4.75 -2.18 1.21
N ARG A 47 5.63 -1.66 2.07
CA ARG A 47 5.39 -0.43 2.84
C ARG A 47 6.06 0.76 2.15
N PHE A 48 5.48 1.93 2.30
CA PHE A 48 6.11 3.18 1.89
C PHE A 48 6.08 4.18 3.05
N LYS A 49 7.11 5.02 3.13
CA LYS A 49 7.18 6.11 4.11
C LYS A 49 8.12 7.19 3.60
N VAL A 50 7.67 8.44 3.71
CA VAL A 50 8.48 9.62 3.44
C VAL A 50 8.02 10.74 4.37
N SER A 51 8.95 11.61 4.75
CA SER A 51 8.63 12.89 5.37
C SER A 51 9.31 14.02 4.63
N ASN A 52 8.63 15.16 4.53
CA ASN A 52 9.18 16.38 3.95
C ASN A 52 8.86 17.53 4.90
N ARG A 53 9.85 18.36 5.17
CA ARG A 53 9.70 19.55 5.99
C ARG A 53 10.25 20.74 5.25
N ASN A 54 9.44 21.78 5.13
CA ASN A 54 9.84 23.09 4.66
C ASN A 54 9.52 24.16 5.72
N ASP A 55 9.61 25.44 5.35
CA ASP A 55 9.37 26.56 6.27
C ASP A 55 7.89 26.72 6.68
N THR A 56 6.96 26.18 5.87
CA THR A 56 5.51 26.32 6.06
C THR A 56 4.88 25.06 6.65
N ASP A 57 5.32 23.89 6.19
CA ASP A 57 4.65 22.61 6.38
C ASP A 57 5.65 21.50 6.75
N HIS A 58 5.19 20.58 7.60
CA HIS A 58 5.81 19.27 7.78
C HIS A 58 4.80 18.19 7.40
N ILE A 59 5.15 17.37 6.41
CA ILE A 59 4.30 16.34 5.85
C ILE A 59 4.91 14.98 6.18
N GLU A 60 4.11 14.09 6.75
CA GLU A 60 4.40 12.68 6.87
C GLU A 60 3.44 11.89 5.98
N PHE A 61 3.98 11.09 5.08
CA PHE A 61 3.22 10.27 4.15
C PHE A 61 3.68 8.82 4.26
N SER A 62 2.76 7.91 4.60
CA SER A 62 3.10 6.52 4.85
C SER A 62 1.94 5.59 4.57
N GLY A 63 2.24 4.30 4.41
CA GLY A 63 1.20 3.32 4.14
C GLY A 63 1.72 1.96 3.78
N THR A 64 0.82 1.14 3.23
CA THR A 64 1.10 -0.21 2.76
C THR A 64 0.28 -0.48 1.51
N VAL A 65 0.90 -1.14 0.52
CA VAL A 65 0.22 -1.59 -0.70
C VAL A 65 0.10 -3.10 -0.63
N THR A 66 -1.10 -3.62 -0.85
CA THR A 66 -1.35 -5.06 -0.91
C THR A 66 -1.88 -5.40 -2.28
N LYS A 67 -1.14 -6.25 -3.01
CA LYS A 67 -1.63 -6.80 -4.27
C LYS A 67 -2.74 -7.81 -4.01
N THR A 68 -3.86 -7.63 -4.69
CA THR A 68 -4.97 -8.59 -4.74
C THR A 68 -4.90 -9.38 -6.05
N SER A 69 -5.97 -10.06 -6.47
CA SER A 69 -5.92 -10.87 -7.71
C SER A 69 -5.52 -10.07 -8.96
N HIS A 70 -6.00 -8.83 -9.09
CA HIS A 70 -5.73 -7.95 -10.23
C HIS A 70 -5.50 -6.50 -9.80
N ASP A 71 -6.01 -6.08 -8.64
CA ASP A 71 -6.00 -4.70 -8.16
C ASP A 71 -5.12 -4.53 -6.92
N TYR A 72 -5.06 -3.31 -6.39
CA TYR A 72 -4.25 -2.97 -5.22
C TYR A 72 -5.11 -2.40 -4.10
N LEU A 73 -4.96 -2.94 -2.89
CA LEU A 73 -5.50 -2.34 -1.68
C LEU A 73 -4.42 -1.49 -1.04
N VAL A 74 -4.68 -0.21 -0.83
CA VAL A 74 -3.70 0.75 -0.31
C VAL A 74 -4.21 1.32 1.00
N ASP A 75 -3.47 1.06 2.07
CA ASP A 75 -3.63 1.76 3.34
C ASP A 75 -2.76 3.00 3.31
N VAL A 76 -3.36 4.16 3.59
CA VAL A 76 -2.71 5.47 3.49
C VAL A 76 -2.90 6.25 4.78
N ARG A 77 -1.80 6.81 5.27
CA ARG A 77 -1.74 7.80 6.34
C ARG A 77 -0.99 9.03 5.87
N VAL A 78 -1.67 10.17 5.89
CA VAL A 78 -1.10 11.49 5.62
C VAL A 78 -1.26 12.36 6.85
N VAL A 79 -0.18 12.95 7.34
CA VAL A 79 -0.20 13.96 8.40
C VAL A 79 0.44 15.23 7.86
N VAL A 80 -0.22 16.36 7.99
CA VAL A 80 0.29 17.68 7.62
C VAL A 80 0.24 18.59 8.84
N ASP A 81 1.41 18.97 9.35
CA ASP A 81 1.56 19.98 10.37
C ASP A 81 1.92 21.33 9.72
N LYS A 82 1.02 22.32 9.83
CA LYS A 82 1.22 23.69 9.39
C LYS A 82 2.02 24.46 10.45
N ILE A 83 3.27 24.79 10.15
CA ILE A 83 4.21 25.45 11.07
C ILE A 83 3.73 26.86 11.42
N ALA A 84 3.30 27.64 10.43
CA ALA A 84 2.91 29.04 10.63
C ALA A 84 1.58 29.20 11.41
N SER A 85 0.64 28.28 11.23
CA SER A 85 -0.69 28.36 11.84
C SER A 85 -0.91 27.40 12.99
N TYR A 86 0.11 26.61 13.38
CA TYR A 86 0.02 25.52 14.36
C TYR A 86 -1.15 24.54 14.09
N GLY A 87 -1.52 24.39 12.82
CA GLY A 87 -2.61 23.53 12.40
C GLY A 87 -2.11 22.11 12.15
N ARG A 88 -2.93 21.10 12.47
CA ARG A 88 -2.64 19.71 12.13
C ARG A 88 -3.81 19.11 11.36
N ARG A 89 -3.49 18.44 10.25
CA ARG A 89 -4.46 17.74 9.39
C ARG A 89 -4.00 16.29 9.25
N GLU A 90 -4.94 15.36 9.31
CA GLU A 90 -4.64 13.94 9.21
C GLU A 90 -5.69 13.24 8.36
N ILE A 91 -5.24 12.43 7.40
CA ILE A 91 -6.06 11.52 6.61
C ILE A 91 -5.54 10.11 6.87
N ASN A 92 -6.45 9.24 7.31
CA ASN A 92 -6.22 7.81 7.43
C ASN A 92 -7.32 7.11 6.64
N THR A 93 -6.96 6.45 5.56
CA THR A 93 -7.93 5.81 4.67
C THR A 93 -7.36 4.54 4.04
N THR A 94 -8.26 3.67 3.61
CA THR A 94 -7.94 2.49 2.81
C THR A 94 -8.71 2.60 1.51
N MET A 95 -8.06 2.35 0.39
CA MET A 95 -8.73 2.35 -0.92
C MET A 95 -8.35 1.15 -1.77
N LEU A 96 -9.33 0.73 -2.58
CA LEU A 96 -9.08 -0.17 -3.70
C LEU A 96 -8.68 0.69 -4.91
N VAL A 97 -7.52 0.41 -5.47
CA VAL A 97 -7.00 1.01 -6.70
C VAL A 97 -7.04 -0.06 -7.77
N GLU A 98 -7.95 0.11 -8.72
CA GLU A 98 -8.07 -0.80 -9.85
C GLU A 98 -6.82 -0.69 -10.73
N ASN A 99 -6.39 -1.78 -11.37
CA ASN A 99 -5.16 -1.78 -12.15
C ASN A 99 -5.16 -0.77 -13.32
N GLU A 100 -6.34 -0.48 -13.88
CA GLU A 100 -6.56 0.57 -14.88
C GLU A 100 -6.41 2.00 -14.34
N GLN A 101 -6.45 2.17 -13.02
CA GLN A 101 -6.27 3.45 -12.33
C GLN A 101 -4.81 3.67 -11.88
N VAL A 102 -3.93 2.69 -12.09
CA VAL A 102 -2.47 2.88 -11.94
C VAL A 102 -2.03 4.00 -12.88
N ASP A 103 -1.09 4.83 -12.41
CA ASP A 103 -0.62 6.05 -13.06
C ASP A 103 -1.65 7.20 -13.15
N ALA A 104 -2.88 7.00 -12.64
CA ALA A 104 -3.89 8.06 -12.52
C ALA A 104 -3.99 8.62 -11.08
N PRO A 105 -4.28 9.92 -10.90
CA PRO A 105 -4.54 10.50 -9.59
C PRO A 105 -5.92 10.11 -9.06
N LEU A 106 -5.96 9.56 -7.85
CA LEU A 106 -7.17 9.15 -7.14
C LEU A 106 -7.33 9.97 -5.86
N VAL A 107 -8.49 10.60 -5.69
CA VAL A 107 -8.77 11.40 -4.49
C VAL A 107 -8.91 10.49 -3.26
N ILE A 108 -8.10 10.74 -2.24
CA ILE A 108 -8.12 10.00 -0.96
C ILE A 108 -8.84 10.74 0.16
N GLY A 109 -9.10 12.04 -0.02
CA GLY A 109 -9.84 12.86 0.93
C GLY A 109 -9.60 14.36 0.74
N GLY A 110 -10.19 15.16 1.63
CA GLY A 110 -9.98 16.60 1.66
C GLY A 110 -10.21 17.21 3.03
N VAL A 111 -9.42 18.23 3.38
CA VAL A 111 -9.50 18.94 4.66
C VAL A 111 -9.32 20.43 4.41
N ASN A 112 -10.27 21.25 4.84
CA ASN A 112 -10.23 22.72 4.70
C ASN A 112 -9.87 23.19 3.27
N GLU A 113 -10.69 22.77 2.29
CA GLU A 113 -10.56 23.09 0.85
C GLU A 113 -9.36 22.47 0.13
N GLU A 114 -8.47 21.78 0.84
CA GLU A 114 -7.35 21.07 0.24
C GLU A 114 -7.73 19.63 -0.06
N VAL A 115 -7.55 19.23 -1.31
CA VAL A 115 -7.77 17.86 -1.78
C VAL A 115 -6.44 17.11 -1.76
N PHE A 116 -6.51 15.86 -1.30
CA PHE A 116 -5.39 14.94 -1.28
C PHE A 116 -5.66 13.86 -2.32
N SER A 117 -4.68 13.61 -3.18
CA SER A 117 -4.76 12.57 -4.20
C SER A 117 -3.54 11.66 -4.15
N LEU A 118 -3.76 10.39 -4.44
CA LEU A 118 -2.75 9.34 -4.51
C LEU A 118 -2.54 8.91 -5.96
N THR A 119 -1.31 8.62 -6.33
CA THR A 119 -0.98 7.95 -7.60
C THR A 119 -0.03 6.80 -7.33
N LEU A 120 -0.42 5.59 -7.72
CA LEU A 120 0.47 4.43 -7.76
C LEU A 120 1.23 4.44 -9.10
N ARG A 121 2.51 4.10 -9.09
CA ARG A 121 3.36 4.06 -10.30
C ARG A 121 4.15 2.77 -10.38
N ARG A 122 4.37 2.30 -11.62
CA ARG A 122 5.24 1.18 -11.95
C ARG A 122 6.71 1.60 -12.05
#